data_AF-A0AA38LLI7-F1
#
_entry.id   AF-A0AA38LLI7-F1
#
_cell.length_a   1.000
_cell.length_b   1.000
_cell.length_c   1.000
_cell.angle_alpha   90.00
_cell.angle_beta   90.00
_cell.angle_gamma   90.00
#
_symmetry.space_group_name_H-M   'P 1'
#
loop_
_entity.id
_entity.type
_entity.pdbx_description
1 polymer ?
#
loop_
_entity_poly.entity_id
_entity_poly.type
_entity_poly.pdbx_seq_one_letter_code
_entity_poly.pdbx_strand_id
1 'polypeptide(L)'
;MAKTRPVKKSLDSYTIKGTNKLVKAGDCVLMRPSDSDKPPYVARVEKIESDRNNNVKVKVRWYYRPEESIGGRRQFHGEKELFLSDHYDLQSGDTIEGKCTVHSFKNYTKLDSVGADDYFCRFEYKSATGGFTPDRVAVYCKCEMPYNPDDLMVQCEGCKD
;
A
#
# COMPACT_ATOMS: atom_id res chain seq x y z
N MET A 1 25.51 32.78 -14.20
CA MET A 1 24.25 32.34 -14.85
C MET A 1 23.37 31.67 -13.81
N ALA A 2 22.29 32.33 -13.37
CA ALA A 2 21.33 31.73 -12.46
C ALA A 2 20.48 30.70 -13.24
N LYS A 3 20.64 29.41 -12.94
CA LYS A 3 19.74 28.37 -13.48
C LYS A 3 18.36 28.60 -12.85
N THR A 4 17.44 29.21 -13.58
CA THR A 4 16.02 29.32 -13.19
C THR A 4 15.49 27.93 -12.91
N ARG A 5 15.10 27.67 -11.65
CA ARG A 5 14.51 26.40 -11.23
C ARG A 5 13.33 26.08 -12.16
N PRO A 6 13.27 24.88 -12.77
CA PRO A 6 12.16 24.54 -13.65
C PRO A 6 10.85 24.52 -12.88
N VAL A 7 9.88 25.30 -13.37
CA VAL A 7 8.50 25.34 -12.85
C VAL A 7 7.88 23.97 -13.11
N LYS A 8 7.68 23.19 -12.06
CA LYS A 8 6.91 21.94 -12.11
C LYS A 8 5.43 22.28 -12.05
N LYS A 9 4.62 21.70 -12.93
CA LYS A 9 3.16 21.90 -12.93
C LYS A 9 2.51 20.75 -12.16
N SER A 10 1.68 21.07 -11.17
CA SER A 10 0.85 20.07 -10.49
C SER A 10 -0.27 19.60 -11.43
N LEU A 11 -0.54 18.31 -11.45
CA LEU A 11 -1.65 17.72 -12.21
C LEU A 11 -2.68 17.12 -11.25
N ASP A 12 -3.96 17.25 -11.59
CA ASP A 12 -5.05 16.66 -10.78
C ASP A 12 -5.21 15.16 -11.03
N SER A 13 -4.79 14.69 -12.21
CA SER A 13 -4.89 13.29 -12.60
C SER A 13 -3.87 12.87 -13.66
N TYR A 14 -3.68 11.56 -13.78
CA TYR A 14 -2.88 10.89 -14.80
C TYR A 14 -3.65 9.70 -15.36
N THR A 15 -3.66 9.52 -16.68
CA THR A 15 -4.22 8.31 -17.31
C THR A 15 -3.10 7.30 -17.51
N ILE A 16 -3.27 6.10 -16.98
CA ILE A 16 -2.25 5.03 -17.08
C ILE A 16 -2.08 4.67 -18.55
N LYS A 17 -0.85 4.78 -19.07
CA LYS A 17 -0.53 4.49 -20.47
C LYS A 17 -1.03 3.10 -20.88
N GLY A 18 -1.67 3.03 -22.04
CA GLY A 18 -2.23 1.78 -22.58
C GLY A 18 -3.58 1.37 -21.95
N THR A 19 -4.15 2.19 -21.06
CA THR A 19 -5.46 1.95 -20.46
C THR A 19 -6.31 3.23 -20.44
N ASN A 20 -7.58 3.11 -20.08
CA ASN A 20 -8.47 4.25 -19.81
C ASN A 20 -8.64 4.52 -18.30
N LYS A 21 -7.77 3.95 -17.46
CA LYS A 21 -7.85 4.10 -16.00
C LYS A 21 -7.15 5.39 -15.56
N LEU A 22 -7.89 6.22 -14.82
CA LEU A 22 -7.45 7.52 -14.33
C LEU A 22 -7.04 7.42 -12.86
N VAL A 23 -5.85 7.94 -12.55
CA VAL A 23 -5.21 7.98 -11.23
C VAL A 23 -5.17 9.41 -10.73
N LYS A 24 -5.49 9.62 -9.45
CA LYS A 24 -5.43 10.91 -8.73
C LYS A 24 -4.62 10.77 -7.45
N ALA A 25 -4.29 11.90 -6.83
CA ALA A 25 -3.76 11.89 -5.46
C ALA A 25 -4.76 11.21 -4.50
N GLY A 26 -4.25 10.37 -3.60
CA GLY A 26 -5.02 9.52 -2.70
C GLY A 26 -5.28 8.11 -3.23
N ASP A 27 -5.20 7.88 -4.54
CA ASP A 27 -5.38 6.54 -5.10
C ASP A 27 -4.21 5.61 -4.74
N CYS A 28 -4.52 4.32 -4.62
CA CYS A 28 -3.51 3.27 -4.53
C CYS A 28 -3.25 2.65 -5.91
N VAL A 29 -1.98 2.38 -6.20
CA VAL A 29 -1.53 1.90 -7.51
C VAL A 29 -0.57 0.74 -7.36
N LEU A 30 -0.60 -0.13 -8.38
CA LEU A 30 0.41 -1.15 -8.62
C LEU A 30 1.50 -0.56 -9.50
N MET A 31 2.75 -0.70 -9.07
CA MET A 31 3.91 -0.18 -9.77
C MET A 31 4.87 -1.30 -10.14
N ARG A 32 5.40 -1.22 -11.36
CA ARG A 32 6.36 -2.18 -11.88
C ARG A 32 7.57 -2.30 -10.95
N PRO A 33 7.93 -3.52 -10.55
CA PRO A 33 9.12 -3.73 -9.75
C PRO A 33 10.40 -3.60 -10.59
N SER A 34 11.51 -3.31 -9.94
CA SER A 34 12.82 -3.29 -10.61
C SER A 34 13.27 -4.68 -11.07
N ASP A 35 12.74 -5.71 -10.42
CA ASP A 35 13.01 -7.12 -10.67
C ASP A 35 11.69 -7.79 -11.09
N SER A 36 11.65 -8.34 -12.30
CA SER A 36 10.44 -8.92 -12.89
C SER A 36 9.92 -10.16 -12.17
N ASP A 37 10.76 -10.80 -11.36
CA ASP A 37 10.37 -11.99 -10.58
C ASP A 37 9.61 -11.62 -9.30
N LYS A 38 9.58 -10.34 -8.95
CA LYS A 38 8.85 -9.83 -7.78
C LYS A 38 7.42 -9.44 -8.13
N PRO A 39 6.49 -9.55 -7.17
CA PRO A 39 5.16 -8.98 -7.37
C PRO A 39 5.24 -7.45 -7.53
N PRO A 40 4.25 -6.82 -8.20
CA PRO A 40 4.17 -5.38 -8.29
C PRO A 40 4.20 -4.71 -6.90
N TYR A 41 4.92 -3.59 -6.83
CA TYR A 41 4.93 -2.75 -5.63
C TYR A 41 3.59 -2.06 -5.48
N VAL A 42 3.18 -1.82 -4.23
CA VAL A 42 1.95 -1.10 -3.94
C VAL A 42 2.31 0.26 -3.36
N ALA A 43 1.67 1.32 -3.87
CA ALA A 43 1.94 2.67 -3.39
C ALA A 43 0.68 3.53 -3.35
N ARG A 44 0.64 4.47 -2.40
CA ARG A 44 -0.33 5.56 -2.40
C ARG A 44 0.22 6.75 -3.17
N VAL A 45 -0.55 7.28 -4.10
CA VAL A 45 -0.17 8.49 -4.84
C VAL A 45 -0.38 9.71 -3.94
N GLU A 46 0.68 10.44 -3.63
CA GLU A 46 0.60 11.66 -2.82
C GLU A 46 0.43 12.90 -3.70
N LYS A 47 1.09 12.93 -4.85
CA LYS A 47 1.04 14.06 -5.79
C LYS A 47 1.41 13.63 -7.20
N ILE A 48 0.80 14.28 -8.19
CA ILE A 48 1.14 14.10 -9.61
C ILE A 48 1.67 15.43 -10.14
N GLU A 49 2.82 15.39 -10.82
CA GLU A 49 3.47 16.57 -11.39
C GLU A 49 3.94 16.27 -12.82
N SER A 50 3.95 17.27 -13.70
CA SER A 50 4.62 17.19 -14.99
C SER A 50 5.89 18.05 -15.01
N ASP A 51 6.92 17.53 -15.68
CA ASP A 51 8.10 18.33 -16.02
C ASP A 51 7.86 19.18 -17.29
N ARG A 52 8.89 19.92 -17.72
CA ARG A 52 8.84 20.80 -18.91
C ARG A 52 8.67 20.03 -20.23
N ASN A 53 9.01 18.74 -20.25
CA ASN A 53 8.90 17.87 -21.41
C ASN A 53 7.59 17.07 -21.40
N ASN A 54 6.62 17.45 -20.55
CA ASN A 54 5.38 16.73 -20.30
C ASN A 54 5.59 15.28 -19.77
N ASN A 55 6.76 14.95 -19.24
CA ASN A 55 6.91 13.68 -18.53
C ASN A 55 6.22 13.80 -17.18
N VAL A 56 5.36 12.83 -16.90
CA VAL A 56 4.62 12.77 -15.64
C VAL A 56 5.46 12.06 -14.59
N LYS A 57 5.59 12.69 -13.43
CA LYS A 57 6.18 12.10 -12.22
C LYS A 57 5.13 12.03 -11.13
N VAL A 58 5.17 10.97 -10.35
CA VAL A 58 4.27 10.72 -9.23
C VAL A 58 5.08 10.66 -7.95
N LYS A 59 4.75 11.53 -6.99
CA LYS A 59 5.24 11.39 -5.62
C LYS A 59 4.36 10.33 -4.95
N VAL A 60 4.99 9.31 -4.41
CA VAL A 60 4.32 8.15 -3.83
C VAL A 60 4.76 7.91 -2.40
N ARG A 61 3.90 7.24 -1.64
CA ARG A 61 4.17 6.68 -0.31
C ARG A 61 4.06 5.18 -0.42
N TRP A 62 5.12 4.45 -0.08
CA TRP A 62 5.19 3.02 -0.30
C TRP A 62 4.38 2.22 0.73
N TYR A 63 3.68 1.21 0.25
CA TYR A 63 3.21 0.11 1.08
C TYR A 63 4.22 -1.02 1.03
N TYR A 64 4.60 -1.52 2.20
CA TYR A 64 5.51 -2.66 2.33
C TYR A 64 4.70 -3.94 2.53
N ARG A 65 5.11 -5.01 1.87
CA ARG A 65 4.61 -6.35 2.15
C ARG A 65 5.26 -6.89 3.43
N PRO A 66 4.61 -7.82 4.15
CA PRO A 66 5.18 -8.46 5.33
C PRO A 66 6.60 -9.00 5.15
N GLU A 67 6.88 -9.59 3.99
CA GLU A 67 8.18 -10.15 3.60
C GLU A 67 9.27 -9.10 3.44
N GLU A 68 8.90 -7.86 3.16
CA GLU A 68 9.82 -6.73 2.93
C GLU A 68 10.15 -5.99 4.24
N SER A 69 9.44 -6.31 5.33
CA SER A 69 9.71 -5.74 6.64
C SER A 69 10.94 -6.37 7.30
N ILE A 70 11.64 -5.62 8.15
CA ILE A 70 12.83 -6.12 8.88
C ILE A 70 12.49 -7.36 9.73
N GLY A 71 11.26 -7.45 10.25
CA GLY A 71 10.79 -8.58 11.06
C GLY A 71 10.26 -9.76 10.25
N GLY A 72 10.14 -9.63 8.93
CA GLY A 72 9.56 -10.63 8.04
C GLY A 72 8.06 -10.90 8.26
N ARG A 73 7.52 -11.83 7.47
CA ARG A 73 6.14 -12.29 7.62
C ARG A 73 5.97 -13.09 8.92
N ARG A 74 4.87 -12.83 9.64
CA ARG A 74 4.45 -13.55 10.84
C ARG A 74 3.12 -14.26 10.56
N GLN A 75 2.77 -15.23 11.40
CA GLN A 75 1.57 -16.06 11.22
C GLN A 75 0.27 -15.26 11.20
N PHE A 76 0.20 -14.15 11.94
CA PHE A 76 -1.00 -13.31 11.95
C PHE A 76 -1.10 -12.35 10.76
N HIS A 77 -0.08 -12.29 9.89
CA HIS A 77 -0.09 -11.42 8.72
C HIS A 77 -0.89 -12.08 7.58
N GLY A 78 -1.93 -11.40 7.12
CA GLY A 78 -2.74 -11.87 6.00
C GLY A 78 -2.00 -11.83 4.66
N GLU A 79 -2.43 -12.64 3.69
CA GLU A 79 -1.86 -12.74 2.35
C GLU A 79 -1.89 -11.38 1.63
N LYS A 80 -3.01 -10.67 1.77
CA LYS A 80 -3.25 -9.33 1.19
C LYS A 80 -2.89 -8.17 2.12
N GLU A 81 -2.14 -8.44 3.20
CA GLU A 81 -1.74 -7.42 4.16
C GLU A 81 -0.60 -6.55 3.62
N LEU A 82 -0.70 -5.25 3.87
CA LEU A 82 0.30 -4.25 3.56
C LEU A 82 0.52 -3.31 4.75
N PHE A 83 1.71 -2.71 4.81
CA PHE A 83 2.09 -1.74 5.83
C PHE A 83 2.34 -0.37 5.22
N LEU A 84 1.63 0.66 5.68
CA LEU A 84 1.85 2.01 5.19
C LEU A 84 3.16 2.58 5.75
N SER A 85 4.19 2.70 4.91
CA SER A 85 5.51 3.10 5.39
C SER A 85 5.70 4.61 5.52
N ASP A 86 6.76 5.06 6.18
CA ASP A 86 7.26 6.45 6.11
C ASP A 86 8.16 6.73 4.88
N HIS A 87 8.27 5.78 3.96
CA HIS A 87 9.11 5.87 2.78
C HIS A 87 8.34 6.55 1.63
N TYR A 88 8.81 7.74 1.25
CA TYR A 88 8.33 8.50 0.11
C TYR A 88 9.35 8.51 -1.01
N ASP A 89 8.88 8.44 -2.25
CA ASP A 89 9.75 8.50 -3.42
C ASP A 89 9.06 9.25 -4.58
N LEU A 90 9.85 9.63 -5.59
CA LEU A 90 9.39 10.25 -6.82
C LEU A 90 9.65 9.32 -8.01
N GLN A 91 8.58 8.74 -8.53
CA GLN A 91 8.64 7.76 -9.61
C GLN A 91 8.08 8.33 -10.92
N SER A 92 8.39 7.69 -12.06
CA SER A 92 7.73 8.01 -13.33
C SER A 92 6.28 7.54 -13.29
N GLY A 93 5.34 8.29 -13.88
CA GLY A 93 3.96 7.80 -14.06
C GLY A 93 3.90 6.51 -14.89
N ASP A 94 4.90 6.30 -15.75
CA ASP A 94 4.98 5.15 -16.66
C ASP A 94 5.26 3.81 -15.96
N THR A 95 5.67 3.84 -14.69
CA THR A 95 5.83 2.61 -13.90
C THR A 95 4.52 2.15 -13.28
N ILE A 96 3.43 2.94 -13.35
CA ILE A 96 2.12 2.52 -12.88
C ILE A 96 1.52 1.51 -13.86
N GLU A 97 1.18 0.32 -13.37
CA GLU A 97 0.59 -0.77 -14.15
C GLU A 97 -0.92 -0.87 -13.96
N GLY A 98 -1.42 -0.44 -12.79
CA GLY A 98 -2.84 -0.52 -12.46
C GLY A 98 -3.22 0.25 -11.21
N LYS A 99 -4.53 0.35 -10.97
CA LYS A 99 -5.09 0.80 -9.69
C LYS A 99 -5.41 -0.41 -8.82
N CYS A 100 -5.23 -0.26 -7.52
CA CYS A 100 -5.64 -1.23 -6.51
C CYS A 100 -6.38 -0.53 -5.37
N THR A 101 -7.00 -1.30 -4.48
CA THR A 101 -7.67 -0.78 -3.29
C THR A 101 -6.95 -1.27 -2.04
N VAL A 102 -6.54 -0.35 -1.17
CA VAL A 102 -6.03 -0.69 0.16
C VAL A 102 -7.08 -0.30 1.18
N HIS A 103 -7.78 -1.29 1.70
CA HIS A 103 -8.86 -1.13 2.67
C HIS A 103 -8.32 -0.93 4.08
N SER A 104 -9.12 -0.30 4.95
CA SER A 104 -8.92 -0.48 6.39
C SER A 104 -9.25 -1.92 6.76
N PHE A 105 -8.60 -2.46 7.78
CA PHE A 105 -8.87 -3.84 8.23
C PHE A 105 -10.36 -4.11 8.50
N LYS A 106 -11.05 -3.16 9.13
CA LYS A 106 -12.50 -3.24 9.40
C LYS A 106 -13.36 -3.33 8.14
N ASN A 107 -12.95 -2.69 7.05
CA ASN A 107 -13.69 -2.75 5.78
C ASN A 107 -13.34 -4.00 4.99
N TYR A 108 -12.07 -4.42 5.04
CA TYR A 108 -11.61 -5.64 4.38
C TYR A 108 -12.33 -6.88 4.91
N THR A 109 -12.48 -7.01 6.24
CA THR A 109 -13.19 -8.16 6.84
C THR A 109 -14.69 -8.20 6.56
N LYS A 110 -15.24 -7.18 5.88
CA LYS A 110 -16.65 -7.09 5.47
C LYS A 110 -16.86 -7.30 3.98
N LEU A 111 -15.80 -7.54 3.21
CA LEU A 111 -15.92 -7.83 1.79
C LEU A 111 -16.56 -9.21 1.61
N ASP A 112 -17.56 -9.30 0.73
CA ASP A 112 -18.19 -10.58 0.38
C ASP A 112 -17.20 -11.51 -0.35
N SER A 113 -16.29 -10.91 -1.11
CA SER A 113 -15.21 -11.61 -1.82
C SER A 113 -14.00 -10.69 -1.97
N VAL A 114 -12.80 -11.24 -1.77
CA VAL A 114 -11.53 -10.51 -1.95
C VAL A 114 -11.05 -10.66 -3.40
N GLY A 115 -10.91 -9.54 -4.10
CA GLY A 115 -10.36 -9.51 -5.46
C GLY A 115 -8.83 -9.58 -5.51
N ALA A 116 -8.28 -9.74 -6.72
CA ALA A 116 -6.82 -9.77 -6.92
C ALA A 116 -6.14 -8.46 -6.50
N ASP A 117 -6.82 -7.33 -6.73
CA ASP A 117 -6.34 -5.97 -6.49
C ASP A 117 -6.84 -5.38 -5.14
N ASP A 118 -7.45 -6.21 -4.29
CA ASP A 118 -7.86 -5.83 -2.93
C ASP A 118 -6.78 -6.19 -1.93
N TYR A 119 -6.41 -5.19 -1.14
CA TYR A 119 -5.42 -5.28 -0.06
C TYR A 119 -5.99 -4.66 1.21
N PHE A 120 -5.34 -4.89 2.35
CA PHE A 120 -5.67 -4.17 3.57
C PHE A 120 -4.44 -3.69 4.32
N CYS A 121 -4.65 -2.65 5.11
CA CYS A 121 -3.64 -2.08 5.97
C CYS A 121 -4.22 -1.80 7.36
N ARG A 122 -3.52 -2.23 8.40
CA ARG A 122 -3.80 -1.91 9.81
C ARG A 122 -2.62 -1.35 10.57
N PHE A 123 -1.43 -1.31 9.94
CA PHE A 123 -0.22 -0.80 10.56
C PHE A 123 0.43 0.28 9.69
N GLU A 124 0.97 1.29 10.36
CA GLU A 124 2.04 2.11 9.81
C GLU A 124 3.40 1.49 10.16
N TYR A 125 4.36 1.60 9.24
CA TYR A 125 5.69 1.01 9.35
C TYR A 125 6.80 2.06 9.21
N LYS A 126 7.76 2.05 10.13
CA LYS A 126 8.96 2.90 10.06
C LYS A 126 10.06 2.14 9.34
N SER A 127 10.27 2.48 8.07
CA SER A 127 11.17 1.74 7.17
C SER A 127 12.61 1.66 7.65
N ALA A 128 13.10 2.68 8.37
CA ALA A 128 14.45 2.73 8.91
C ALA A 128 14.64 1.92 10.20
N THR A 129 13.62 1.85 11.07
CA THR A 129 13.75 1.24 12.40
C THR A 129 13.02 -0.09 12.55
N GLY A 130 12.15 -0.45 11.60
CA GLY A 130 11.30 -1.64 11.70
C GLY A 130 10.13 -1.49 12.68
N GLY A 131 9.87 -0.28 13.17
CA GLY A 131 8.82 -0.02 14.15
C GLY A 131 7.43 -0.02 13.53
N PHE A 132 6.43 -0.50 14.27
CA PHE A 132 5.03 -0.54 13.84
C PHE A 132 4.16 0.36 14.72
N THR A 133 3.14 0.96 14.10
CA THR A 133 2.10 1.73 14.79
C THR A 133 0.72 1.24 14.35
N PRO A 134 -0.20 0.91 15.28
CA PRO A 134 0.00 0.88 16.72
C PRO A 134 0.95 -0.25 17.15
N ASP A 135 1.63 -0.07 18.28
CA ASP A 135 2.51 -1.06 18.90
C ASP A 135 1.73 -2.17 19.63
N ARG A 136 0.45 -1.92 19.89
CA ARG A 136 -0.49 -2.87 20.50
C ARG A 136 -1.72 -3.06 19.62
N VAL A 137 -2.09 -4.31 19.43
CA VAL A 137 -3.32 -4.71 18.73
C VAL A 137 -4.07 -5.71 19.58
N ALA A 138 -5.39 -5.78 19.39
CA ALA A 138 -6.21 -6.79 20.03
C ALA A 138 -5.71 -8.18 19.63
N VAL A 139 -5.62 -9.05 20.63
CA VAL A 139 -5.27 -10.45 20.48
C VAL A 139 -6.47 -11.30 20.83
N TYR A 140 -6.56 -12.47 20.22
CA TYR A 140 -7.67 -13.38 20.37
C TYR A 140 -7.16 -14.80 20.61
N CYS A 141 -8.05 -15.66 21.09
CA CYS A 141 -7.77 -17.06 21.34
C CYS A 141 -6.66 -17.27 22.39
N LYS A 142 -6.45 -18.53 22.77
CA LYS A 142 -5.40 -18.92 23.72
C LYS A 142 -3.97 -18.71 23.19
N CYS A 143 -3.81 -18.53 21.88
CA CYS A 143 -2.51 -18.24 21.28
C CYS A 143 -2.08 -16.78 21.45
N GLU A 144 -2.97 -15.90 21.92
CA GLU A 144 -2.69 -14.47 22.14
C GLU A 144 -2.10 -13.80 20.90
N MET A 145 -2.62 -14.16 19.71
CA MET A 145 -2.20 -13.59 18.43
C MET A 145 -3.25 -12.62 17.87
N PRO A 146 -2.84 -11.58 17.13
CA PRO A 146 -3.76 -10.75 16.37
C PRO A 146 -4.54 -11.58 15.34
N TYR A 147 -5.78 -11.18 15.05
CA TYR A 147 -6.61 -11.90 14.08
C TYR A 147 -6.03 -11.84 12.67
N ASN A 148 -5.84 -12.99 12.03
CA ASN A 148 -5.53 -13.10 10.61
C ASN A 148 -6.84 -13.26 9.80
N PRO A 149 -7.17 -12.36 8.87
CA PRO A 149 -8.44 -12.43 8.13
C PRO A 149 -8.55 -13.65 7.21
N ASP A 150 -7.45 -14.34 6.93
CA ASP A 150 -7.44 -15.55 6.10
C ASP A 150 -7.70 -16.83 6.92
N ASP A 151 -7.60 -16.75 8.25
CA ASP A 151 -7.83 -17.87 9.16
C ASP A 151 -9.28 -17.88 9.67
N LEU A 152 -9.93 -19.04 9.62
CA LEU A 152 -11.28 -19.19 10.17
C LEU A 152 -11.26 -19.10 11.69
N MET A 153 -11.96 -18.11 12.25
CA MET A 153 -12.23 -18.01 13.68
C MET A 153 -13.70 -18.25 14.00
N VAL A 154 -13.95 -18.95 15.11
CA VAL A 154 -15.28 -19.14 15.67
C VAL A 154 -15.29 -18.50 17.06
N GLN A 155 -16.27 -17.64 17.31
CA GLN A 155 -16.44 -16.99 18.60
C GLN A 155 -17.13 -17.94 19.57
N CYS A 156 -16.55 -18.14 20.76
CA CYS A 156 -17.18 -18.91 21.82
C CYS A 156 -18.26 -18.08 22.52
N GLU A 157 -19.48 -18.62 22.65
CA GLU A 157 -20.61 -17.91 23.26
C GLU A 157 -20.39 -17.58 24.76
N GLY A 158 -19.54 -18.34 25.44
CA GLY A 158 -19.24 -18.16 26.87
C GLY A 158 -18.26 -17.03 27.14
N CYS A 159 -17.06 -17.07 26.52
CA CYS A 159 -16.04 -16.04 26.73
C CYS A 159 -16.18 -14.83 25.79
N LYS A 160 -17.02 -14.93 24.74
CA LYS A 160 -17.16 -13.93 23.67
C LYS A 160 -15.83 -13.58 22.98
N ASP A 161 -14.88 -14.48 23.09
CA ASP A 161 -13.56 -14.46 22.43
C ASP A 161 -13.60 -15.41 21.22
#